data_AF-A0AAW0NZM6-F1
#
_entry.id   AF-A0AAW0NZM6-F1
#
_cell.length_a   1.000
_cell.length_b   1.000
_cell.length_c   1.000
_cell.angle_alpha   90.00
_cell.angle_beta   90.00
_cell.angle_gamma   90.00
#
_symmetry.space_group_name_H-M   'P 1'
#
loop_
_entity.id
_entity.type
_entity.pdbx_description
1 polymer ?
#
loop_
_entity_poly.entity_id
_entity_poly.type
_entity_poly.pdbx_seq_one_letter_code
_entity_poly.pdbx_strand_id
1 'polypeptide(L)'
;MAAQDLLQDDNDVCIHVEANVTTVNSPHTAGHISNCTSDANANTVKPEENEEEESKLCRFLKEKRLIQSLSNGLRRHCDYVKISLPEDRGKRLPKEWWKTGISFLYAVFNLFFTTVVITVVHERVPDKSVNPPLPDKFFDYIDRVPWAFTVTEVNGLILVGLWLIQWLFLKHKAIVGRRCFFLIGTLYMYRCITMYITTLPVPGKHMVCAPKLYNNSTGKIWRILQLISGGGLSMTGSHLMCGDFLYSGHTVMLTLSFLFIKEYSPRWMWWYHWGCWILSATGVFCILVAHEHYSVDVVVAYYITTRLFWWYHTMANEHALRRDPNNLLTRTWWNPIFRFLEKNVQTVVPIEFSWPINLPSSCRQRYKMVEGGRDE
;
A
#
# COMPACT_ATOMS: atom_id res chain seq x y z
N MET A 1 44.67 23.91 23.07
CA MET A 1 45.16 22.53 22.89
C MET A 1 44.13 21.83 22.01
N ALA A 2 44.11 22.03 20.69
CA ALA A 2 44.96 21.39 19.67
C ALA A 2 44.88 19.85 19.77
N ALA A 3 44.46 19.07 18.78
CA ALA A 3 44.71 19.24 17.34
C ALA A 3 43.59 18.65 16.44
N GLN A 4 43.39 19.34 15.32
CA GLN A 4 42.91 18.86 14.02
C GLN A 4 44.04 18.10 13.29
N ASP A 5 43.77 17.64 12.06
CA ASP A 5 44.69 17.13 11.00
C ASP A 5 44.72 15.58 10.90
N LEU A 6 44.53 14.91 9.76
CA LEU A 6 44.87 15.22 8.37
C LEU A 6 44.02 14.43 7.34
N LEU A 7 43.82 15.08 6.19
CA LEU A 7 43.42 14.55 4.88
C LEU A 7 44.61 13.87 4.16
N GLN A 8 44.40 12.76 3.43
CA GLN A 8 45.00 12.43 2.12
C GLN A 8 44.40 11.08 1.63
N ASP A 9 43.59 10.98 0.58
CA ASP A 9 43.78 11.14 -0.89
C ASP A 9 44.08 9.81 -1.61
N ASP A 10 43.42 9.68 -2.77
CA ASP A 10 43.71 8.83 -3.94
C ASP A 10 43.55 7.29 -3.90
N ASN A 11 42.55 6.77 -4.61
CA ASN A 11 42.78 6.11 -5.91
C ASN A 11 41.47 5.61 -6.57
N ASP A 12 41.19 6.19 -7.72
CA ASP A 12 40.31 5.71 -8.77
C ASP A 12 40.68 4.30 -9.25
N VAL A 13 39.68 3.42 -9.39
CA VAL A 13 39.79 2.23 -10.26
C VAL A 13 38.54 2.16 -11.15
N CYS A 14 38.68 2.74 -12.34
CA CYS A 14 37.80 2.55 -13.48
C CYS A 14 38.13 1.19 -14.14
N ILE A 15 37.14 0.31 -14.31
CA ILE A 15 37.27 -0.87 -15.18
C ILE A 15 36.30 -0.69 -16.34
N HIS A 16 36.88 -0.49 -17.51
CA HIS A 16 36.26 -0.44 -18.83
C HIS A 16 36.55 -1.78 -19.54
N VAL A 17 35.52 -2.51 -19.99
CA VAL A 17 35.58 -3.56 -21.04
C VAL A 17 34.17 -3.65 -21.64
N GLU A 18 33.83 -2.84 -22.64
CA GLU A 18 33.98 -3.06 -24.09
C GLU A 18 33.14 -4.22 -24.68
N ALA A 19 32.19 -3.83 -25.52
CA ALA A 19 31.28 -4.66 -26.28
C ALA A 19 31.96 -5.17 -27.55
N ASN A 20 31.65 -6.40 -27.97
CA ASN A 20 32.14 -6.93 -29.26
C ASN A 20 30.96 -7.26 -30.18
N VAL A 21 30.87 -6.47 -31.25
CA VAL A 21 30.01 -6.64 -32.42
C VAL A 21 30.84 -7.31 -33.50
N THR A 22 30.35 -8.39 -34.10
CA THR A 22 30.95 -8.96 -35.31
C THR A 22 29.85 -9.22 -36.35
N THR A 23 29.83 -8.36 -37.36
CA THR A 23 29.21 -8.51 -38.68
C THR A 23 30.13 -9.29 -39.62
N VAL A 24 29.65 -10.31 -40.33
CA VAL A 24 30.25 -10.76 -41.62
C VAL A 24 29.18 -11.37 -42.56
N ASN A 25 28.92 -10.63 -43.64
CA ASN A 25 28.72 -10.97 -45.06
C ASN A 25 27.85 -12.13 -45.60
N SER A 26 27.07 -11.74 -46.62
CA SER A 26 26.35 -12.50 -47.67
C SER A 26 27.30 -13.26 -48.63
N PRO A 27 26.81 -14.15 -49.53
CA PRO A 27 26.43 -13.66 -50.88
C PRO A 27 25.27 -14.39 -51.62
N HIS A 28 24.59 -13.59 -52.46
CA HIS A 28 23.94 -13.81 -53.77
C HIS A 28 23.71 -15.23 -54.35
N THR A 29 22.54 -15.46 -54.98
CA THR A 29 22.41 -15.86 -56.42
C THR A 29 21.00 -15.59 -56.98
N ALA A 30 20.92 -15.29 -58.29
CA ALA A 30 19.76 -14.83 -59.08
C ALA A 30 19.09 -15.92 -59.96
N GLY A 31 17.92 -15.60 -60.54
CA GLY A 31 17.31 -16.24 -61.72
C GLY A 31 15.82 -15.85 -61.89
N HIS A 32 15.42 -14.99 -62.85
CA HIS A 32 14.91 -15.31 -64.23
C HIS A 32 13.61 -16.17 -64.23
N ILE A 33 12.55 -16.01 -65.05
CA ILE A 33 12.21 -15.24 -66.27
C ILE A 33 10.70 -15.45 -66.58
N SER A 34 10.00 -14.43 -67.12
CA SER A 34 8.90 -14.41 -68.14
C SER A 34 7.65 -15.32 -68.01
N ASN A 35 6.48 -15.13 -68.65
CA ASN A 35 5.99 -14.22 -69.70
C ASN A 35 4.45 -14.27 -69.77
N CYS A 36 3.84 -13.23 -70.35
CA CYS A 36 2.42 -13.09 -70.73
C CYS A 36 2.02 -13.97 -71.93
N THR A 37 0.72 -14.19 -72.16
CA THR A 37 0.04 -13.93 -73.46
C THR A 37 -1.49 -14.04 -73.38
N SER A 38 -2.13 -13.38 -74.34
CA SER A 38 -3.54 -12.95 -74.45
C SER A 38 -4.35 -13.77 -75.47
N ASP A 39 -5.60 -13.31 -75.73
CA ASP A 39 -6.47 -13.51 -76.92
C ASP A 39 -7.59 -14.58 -76.77
N ALA A 40 -8.84 -14.44 -77.26
CA ALA A 40 -9.57 -13.39 -77.97
C ALA A 40 -11.09 -13.76 -78.07
N ASN A 41 -11.89 -12.75 -78.46
CA ASN A 41 -13.11 -12.76 -79.30
C ASN A 41 -14.52 -13.12 -78.78
N ALA A 42 -15.45 -12.32 -79.33
CA ALA A 42 -16.86 -12.11 -79.01
C ALA A 42 -17.82 -12.87 -79.96
N ASN A 43 -19.05 -13.18 -79.49
CA ASN A 43 -20.30 -12.59 -80.00
C ASN A 43 -21.56 -13.22 -79.38
N THR A 44 -22.58 -12.36 -79.29
CA THR A 44 -23.82 -12.43 -78.50
C THR A 44 -24.98 -13.06 -79.26
N VAL A 45 -25.86 -13.80 -78.55
CA VAL A 45 -27.30 -13.93 -78.87
C VAL A 45 -28.08 -13.92 -77.55
N LYS A 46 -28.99 -12.95 -77.38
CA LYS A 46 -29.96 -12.81 -76.26
C LYS A 46 -31.14 -13.80 -76.43
N PRO A 47 -31.82 -14.19 -75.35
CA PRO A 47 -33.08 -13.49 -75.03
C PRO A 47 -33.14 -12.97 -73.59
N GLU A 48 -33.74 -11.79 -73.47
CA GLU A 48 -34.11 -11.12 -72.22
C GLU A 48 -35.25 -11.86 -71.53
N GLU A 49 -34.99 -12.30 -70.30
CA GLU A 49 -35.86 -12.19 -69.13
C GLU A 49 -35.08 -12.80 -67.94
N ASN A 50 -34.80 -12.00 -66.91
CA ASN A 50 -34.07 -12.29 -65.64
C ASN A 50 -32.73 -11.55 -65.39
N GLU A 51 -32.34 -10.56 -66.20
CA GLU A 51 -31.07 -9.83 -65.98
C GLU A 51 -31.00 -9.07 -64.63
N GLU A 52 -32.13 -8.64 -64.05
CA GLU A 52 -32.12 -7.86 -62.81
C GLU A 52 -31.99 -8.72 -61.53
N GLU A 53 -32.59 -9.92 -61.53
CA GLU A 53 -32.48 -10.88 -60.41
C GLU A 53 -31.15 -11.61 -60.42
N GLU A 54 -30.65 -11.99 -61.61
CA GLU A 54 -29.36 -12.65 -61.75
C GLU A 54 -28.20 -11.68 -61.44
N SER A 55 -28.33 -10.40 -61.80
CA SER A 55 -27.36 -9.35 -61.41
C SER A 55 -27.32 -9.11 -59.90
N LYS A 56 -28.49 -9.10 -59.22
CA LYS A 56 -28.55 -8.98 -57.75
C LYS A 56 -27.99 -10.20 -57.06
N LEU A 57 -28.34 -11.42 -57.51
CA LEU A 57 -27.82 -12.67 -56.96
C LEU A 57 -26.31 -12.81 -57.18
N CYS A 58 -25.80 -12.44 -58.35
CA CYS A 58 -24.38 -12.50 -58.67
C CYS A 58 -23.57 -11.46 -57.86
N ARG A 59 -24.15 -10.27 -57.61
CA ARG A 59 -23.56 -9.26 -56.70
C ARG A 59 -23.54 -9.77 -55.25
N PHE A 60 -24.62 -10.41 -54.80
CA PHE A 60 -24.73 -11.00 -53.47
C PHE A 60 -23.75 -12.19 -53.28
N LEU A 61 -23.58 -13.02 -54.30
CA LEU A 61 -22.62 -14.12 -54.30
C LEU A 61 -21.18 -13.62 -54.32
N LYS A 62 -20.88 -12.56 -55.07
CA LYS A 62 -19.57 -11.91 -55.12
C LYS A 62 -19.21 -11.24 -53.78
N GLU A 63 -20.19 -10.60 -53.14
CA GLU A 63 -20.05 -10.03 -51.80
C GLU A 63 -19.82 -11.12 -50.74
N LYS A 64 -20.57 -12.22 -50.77
CA LYS A 64 -20.33 -13.39 -49.89
C LYS A 64 -18.95 -14.01 -50.12
N ARG A 65 -18.49 -14.11 -51.37
CA ARG A 65 -17.15 -14.62 -51.69
C ARG A 65 -16.04 -13.70 -51.21
N LEU A 66 -16.24 -12.38 -51.30
CA LEU A 66 -15.33 -11.36 -50.77
C LEU A 66 -15.26 -11.42 -49.25
N ILE A 67 -16.41 -11.53 -48.56
CA ILE A 67 -16.47 -11.68 -47.10
C ILE A 67 -15.77 -12.98 -46.66
N GLN A 68 -15.93 -14.07 -47.42
CA GLN A 68 -15.28 -15.35 -47.12
C GLN A 68 -13.78 -15.35 -47.43
N SER A 69 -13.35 -14.58 -48.44
CA SER A 69 -11.94 -14.34 -48.75
C SER A 69 -11.26 -13.44 -47.71
N LEU A 70 -11.95 -12.37 -47.28
CA LEU A 70 -11.51 -11.49 -46.19
C LEU A 70 -11.47 -12.25 -44.86
N SER A 71 -12.44 -13.10 -44.56
CA SER A 71 -12.42 -13.89 -43.32
C SER A 71 -11.30 -14.92 -43.32
N ASN A 72 -11.01 -15.56 -44.47
CA ASN A 72 -9.89 -16.48 -44.59
C ASN A 72 -8.53 -15.78 -44.57
N GLY A 73 -8.42 -14.56 -45.12
CA GLY A 73 -7.23 -13.72 -45.05
C GLY A 73 -6.97 -13.20 -43.63
N LEU A 74 -8.02 -12.80 -42.92
CA LEU A 74 -7.94 -12.35 -41.52
C LEU A 74 -7.66 -13.52 -40.57
N ARG A 75 -8.12 -14.73 -40.91
CA ARG A 75 -7.86 -15.96 -40.13
C ARG A 75 -6.41 -16.42 -40.25
N ARG A 76 -5.75 -16.21 -41.40
CA ARG A 76 -4.31 -16.51 -41.58
C ARG A 76 -3.38 -15.52 -40.88
N HIS A 77 -3.83 -14.31 -40.55
CA HIS A 77 -3.05 -13.32 -39.81
C HIS A 77 -3.16 -13.41 -38.27
N CYS A 78 -3.90 -14.39 -37.76
CA CYS A 78 -4.12 -14.61 -36.33
C CYS A 78 -3.48 -15.92 -35.81
N ASP A 79 -2.37 -16.36 -36.41
CA ASP A 79 -1.56 -17.44 -35.85
C ASP A 79 -0.64 -16.89 -34.74
N TYR A 80 -1.25 -16.59 -33.58
CA TYR A 80 -0.49 -16.34 -32.37
C TYR A 80 0.16 -17.64 -31.92
N VAL A 81 1.49 -17.72 -32.04
CA VAL A 81 2.27 -18.80 -31.43
C VAL A 81 2.08 -18.73 -29.93
N LYS A 82 1.27 -19.64 -29.39
CA LYS A 82 0.99 -19.78 -27.97
C LYS A 82 2.21 -20.40 -27.30
N ILE A 83 3.22 -19.59 -27.00
CA ILE A 83 4.34 -20.00 -26.15
C ILE A 83 3.77 -20.15 -24.73
N SER A 84 3.48 -21.38 -24.33
CA SER A 84 3.24 -21.70 -22.92
C SER A 84 4.56 -21.53 -22.17
N LEU A 85 4.81 -20.32 -21.67
CA LEU A 85 5.80 -20.12 -20.62
C LEU A 85 5.47 -21.09 -19.49
N PRO A 86 6.43 -21.88 -18.99
CA PRO A 86 6.19 -22.72 -17.83
C PRO A 86 5.71 -21.80 -16.70
N GLU A 87 4.49 -22.03 -16.25
CA GLU A 87 3.92 -21.34 -15.09
C GLU A 87 4.93 -21.55 -13.96
N ASP A 88 5.58 -20.47 -13.52
CA ASP A 88 6.66 -20.48 -12.54
C ASP A 88 6.13 -21.04 -11.21
N ARG A 89 6.18 -22.37 -11.08
CA ARG A 89 5.65 -23.15 -9.94
C ARG A 89 6.33 -22.78 -8.62
N GLY A 90 7.36 -21.91 -8.64
CA GLY A 90 8.02 -21.36 -7.45
C GLY A 90 7.44 -20.06 -6.87
N LYS A 91 6.48 -19.39 -7.53
CA LYS A 91 6.07 -18.00 -7.18
C LYS A 91 4.66 -17.82 -6.60
N ARG A 92 3.96 -18.87 -6.14
CA ARG A 92 2.66 -18.69 -5.45
C ARG A 92 2.89 -18.36 -3.98
N LEU A 93 2.86 -17.07 -3.65
CA LEU A 93 2.75 -16.58 -2.27
C LEU A 93 1.51 -17.21 -1.59
N PRO A 94 1.68 -18.02 -0.52
CA PRO A 94 0.57 -18.75 0.07
C PRO A 94 -0.40 -17.81 0.80
N LYS A 95 -1.71 -18.05 0.63
CA LYS A 95 -2.77 -17.31 1.33
C LYS A 95 -2.95 -17.87 2.75
N GLU A 96 -2.05 -17.51 3.64
CA GLU A 96 -2.03 -18.00 5.04
C GLU A 96 -2.93 -17.15 5.96
N TRP A 97 -4.25 -17.30 5.80
CA TRP A 97 -5.22 -16.56 6.60
C TRP A 97 -5.12 -16.84 8.10
N TRP A 98 -4.72 -18.05 8.50
CA TRP A 98 -4.50 -18.39 9.91
C TRP A 98 -3.45 -17.49 10.58
N LYS A 99 -2.30 -17.25 9.93
CA LYS A 99 -1.27 -16.33 10.45
C LYS A 99 -1.76 -14.89 10.53
N THR A 100 -2.64 -14.52 9.60
CA THR A 100 -3.32 -13.22 9.60
C THR A 100 -4.26 -13.12 10.79
N GLY A 101 -5.01 -14.17 11.10
CA GLY A 101 -5.87 -14.27 12.29
C GLY A 101 -5.08 -14.14 13.60
N ILE A 102 -3.91 -14.78 13.71
CA ILE A 102 -3.04 -14.62 14.89
C ILE A 102 -2.58 -13.16 15.04
N SER A 103 -2.14 -12.53 13.94
CA SER A 103 -1.68 -11.13 13.97
C SER A 103 -2.82 -10.17 14.31
N PHE A 104 -4.01 -10.46 13.80
CA PHE A 104 -5.23 -9.72 14.12
C PHE A 104 -5.58 -9.84 15.61
N LEU A 105 -5.56 -11.04 16.17
CA LEU A 105 -5.82 -11.25 17.60
C LEU A 105 -4.80 -10.52 18.47
N TYR A 106 -3.52 -10.52 18.08
CA TYR A 106 -2.47 -9.73 18.74
C TYR A 106 -2.78 -8.22 18.70
N ALA A 107 -3.21 -7.69 17.55
CA ALA A 107 -3.60 -6.28 17.43
C ALA A 107 -4.80 -5.95 18.32
N VAL A 108 -5.86 -6.77 18.28
CA VAL A 108 -7.07 -6.59 19.10
C VAL A 108 -6.74 -6.65 20.59
N PHE A 109 -5.91 -7.60 21.00
CA PHE A 109 -5.44 -7.69 22.39
C PHE A 109 -4.72 -6.42 22.84
N ASN A 110 -3.80 -5.88 22.03
CA ASN A 110 -3.09 -4.65 22.38
C ASN A 110 -3.99 -3.41 22.37
N LEU A 111 -4.98 -3.33 21.48
CA LEU A 111 -5.97 -2.24 21.47
C LEU A 111 -6.87 -2.30 22.71
N PHE A 112 -7.32 -3.49 23.09
CA PHE A 112 -8.06 -3.70 24.34
C PHE A 112 -7.21 -3.32 25.55
N PHE A 113 -5.96 -3.81 25.60
CA PHE A 113 -5.03 -3.51 26.67
C PHE A 113 -4.73 -2.00 26.76
N THR A 114 -4.63 -1.30 25.63
CA THR A 114 -4.50 0.17 25.59
C THR A 114 -5.67 0.83 26.30
N THR A 115 -6.90 0.38 26.06
CA THR A 115 -8.08 0.93 26.72
C THR A 115 -8.01 0.76 28.24
N VAL A 116 -7.58 -0.42 28.69
CA VAL A 116 -7.35 -0.69 30.13
C VAL A 116 -6.29 0.24 30.70
N VAL A 117 -5.13 0.38 30.03
CA VAL A 117 -4.06 1.27 30.48
C VAL A 117 -4.51 2.73 30.53
N ILE A 118 -5.30 3.20 29.56
CA ILE A 118 -5.92 4.53 29.58
C ILE A 118 -6.75 4.73 30.84
N THR A 119 -7.58 3.76 31.21
CA THR A 119 -8.39 3.87 32.44
C THR A 119 -7.55 3.87 33.73
N VAL A 120 -6.47 3.08 33.78
CA VAL A 120 -5.56 3.03 34.94
C VAL A 120 -4.80 4.34 35.10
N VAL A 121 -4.27 4.87 34.00
CA VAL A 121 -3.50 6.12 34.01
C VAL A 121 -4.41 7.30 34.32
N HIS A 122 -5.64 7.29 33.85
CA HIS A 122 -6.64 8.31 34.21
C HIS A 122 -6.83 8.48 35.73
N GLU A 123 -6.75 7.38 36.49
CA GLU A 123 -6.81 7.44 37.95
C GLU A 123 -5.54 8.02 38.58
N ARG A 124 -4.39 7.81 37.94
CA ARG A 124 -3.07 8.29 38.39
C ARG A 124 -2.79 9.74 37.99
N VAL A 125 -3.48 10.29 36.99
CA VAL A 125 -3.26 11.66 36.53
C VAL A 125 -3.44 12.63 37.71
N PRO A 126 -2.43 13.46 38.00
CA PRO A 126 -2.53 14.43 39.07
C PRO A 126 -3.59 15.48 38.76
N ASP A 127 -4.23 16.01 39.80
CA ASP A 127 -5.26 17.02 39.63
C ASP A 127 -4.66 18.33 39.07
N LYS A 128 -5.39 18.95 38.14
CA LYS A 128 -4.96 20.16 37.42
C LYS A 128 -4.68 21.36 38.31
N SER A 129 -5.32 21.41 39.48
CA SER A 129 -5.12 22.47 40.47
C SER A 129 -3.75 22.39 41.13
N VAL A 130 -3.17 21.18 41.19
CA VAL A 130 -1.89 20.92 41.83
C VAL A 130 -0.75 20.98 40.82
N ASN A 131 -0.97 20.48 39.60
CA ASN A 131 0.06 20.40 38.56
C ASN A 131 -0.39 21.12 37.28
N PRO A 132 0.16 22.31 36.97
CA PRO A 132 -0.12 23.00 35.72
C PRO A 132 0.47 22.23 34.51
N PRO A 133 0.01 22.52 33.28
CA PRO A 133 0.59 21.97 32.06
C PRO A 133 2.09 22.23 31.96
N LEU A 134 2.84 21.30 31.38
CA LEU A 134 4.26 21.52 31.12
C LEU A 134 4.44 22.61 30.06
N PRO A 135 5.52 23.40 30.13
CA PRO A 135 5.85 24.35 29.08
C PRO A 135 6.17 23.60 27.79
N ASP A 136 5.43 23.91 26.73
CA ASP A 136 5.63 23.37 25.40
C ASP A 136 5.89 24.52 24.44
N LYS A 137 7.03 24.47 23.75
CA LYS A 137 7.47 25.57 22.89
C LYS A 137 6.48 25.85 21.76
N PHE A 138 5.75 24.84 21.29
CA PHE A 138 4.73 25.04 20.26
C PHE A 138 3.53 25.84 20.78
N PHE A 139 3.09 25.57 22.01
CA PHE A 139 1.94 26.25 22.64
C PHE A 139 2.24 27.70 22.98
N ASP A 140 3.51 28.09 23.10
CA ASP A 140 3.91 29.49 23.29
C ASP A 140 3.70 30.34 22.02
N TYR A 141 3.72 29.73 20.84
CA TYR A 141 3.64 30.44 19.56
C TYR A 141 2.26 30.40 18.92
N ILE A 142 1.50 29.34 19.16
CA ILE A 142 0.21 29.10 18.52
C ILE A 142 -0.84 28.97 19.61
N ASP A 143 -1.89 29.79 19.49
CA ASP A 143 -3.06 29.68 20.33
C ASP A 143 -3.96 28.51 19.92
N ARG A 144 -4.66 27.97 20.90
CA ARG A 144 -5.55 26.84 20.70
C ARG A 144 -6.68 27.16 19.73
N VAL A 145 -6.90 26.27 18.76
CA VAL A 145 -8.09 26.28 17.90
C VAL A 145 -8.98 25.07 18.21
N PRO A 146 -10.22 25.26 18.71
CA PRO A 146 -11.05 24.17 19.23
C PRO A 146 -11.56 23.20 18.16
N TRP A 147 -11.78 23.66 16.92
CA TRP A 147 -12.26 22.81 15.83
C TRP A 147 -11.14 22.00 15.16
N ALA A 148 -9.87 22.30 15.45
CA ALA A 148 -8.74 21.65 14.79
C ALA A 148 -8.71 20.15 15.07
N PHE A 149 -9.05 19.72 16.28
CA PHE A 149 -9.05 18.29 16.62
C PHE A 149 -10.09 17.50 15.83
N THR A 150 -11.29 18.05 15.62
CA THR A 150 -12.31 17.43 14.78
C THR A 150 -11.80 17.22 13.35
N VAL A 151 -11.03 18.17 12.80
CA VAL A 151 -10.40 18.01 11.48
C VAL A 151 -9.39 16.87 11.48
N THR A 152 -8.58 16.72 12.54
CA THR A 152 -7.68 15.56 12.69
C THR A 152 -8.46 14.24 12.63
N GLU A 153 -9.56 14.11 13.39
CA GLU A 153 -10.34 12.88 13.44
C GLU A 153 -10.99 12.54 12.10
N VAL A 154 -11.58 13.54 11.44
CA VAL A 154 -12.16 13.38 10.10
C VAL A 154 -11.09 12.98 9.08
N ASN A 155 -9.94 13.65 9.07
CA ASN A 155 -8.81 13.30 8.20
C ASN A 155 -8.30 11.88 8.47
N GLY A 156 -8.24 11.48 9.74
CA GLY A 156 -7.88 10.14 10.18
C GLY A 156 -8.83 9.08 9.65
N LEU A 157 -10.14 9.30 9.81
CA LEU A 157 -11.19 8.41 9.30
C LEU A 157 -11.13 8.27 7.78
N ILE A 158 -10.95 9.38 7.05
CA ILE A 158 -10.81 9.36 5.59
C ILE A 158 -9.57 8.55 5.20
N LEU A 159 -8.42 8.79 5.83
CA LEU A 159 -7.17 8.12 5.49
C LEU A 159 -7.21 6.61 5.80
N VAL A 160 -7.77 6.23 6.94
CA VAL A 160 -8.02 4.81 7.29
C VAL A 160 -9.00 4.19 6.29
N GLY A 161 -10.07 4.90 5.91
CA GLY A 161 -11.02 4.46 4.89
C GLY A 161 -10.36 4.20 3.53
N LEU A 162 -9.54 5.14 3.05
CA LEU A 162 -8.77 4.99 1.81
C LEU A 162 -7.82 3.79 1.87
N TRP A 163 -7.12 3.61 2.99
CA TRP A 163 -6.27 2.44 3.22
C TRP A 163 -7.07 1.13 3.15
N LEU A 164 -8.21 1.05 3.84
CA LEU A 164 -9.05 -0.15 3.84
C LEU A 164 -9.57 -0.47 2.45
N ILE A 165 -10.04 0.53 1.71
CA ILE A 165 -10.46 0.38 0.31
C ILE A 165 -9.31 -0.19 -0.51
N GLN A 166 -8.12 0.43 -0.45
CA GLN A 166 -6.93 -0.04 -1.17
C GLN A 166 -6.58 -1.49 -0.80
N TRP A 167 -6.60 -1.83 0.49
CA TRP A 167 -6.33 -3.19 0.97
C TRP A 167 -7.32 -4.22 0.42
N LEU A 168 -8.60 -3.87 0.30
CA LEU A 168 -9.62 -4.74 -0.31
C LEU A 168 -9.37 -5.01 -1.81
N PHE A 169 -8.68 -4.12 -2.52
CA PHE A 169 -8.31 -4.33 -3.93
C PHE A 169 -6.96 -5.04 -4.11
N LEU A 170 -6.14 -5.23 -3.07
CA LEU A 170 -4.86 -5.93 -3.22
C LEU A 170 -5.08 -7.43 -3.49
N LYS A 171 -4.25 -8.05 -4.33
CA LYS A 171 -4.30 -9.50 -4.59
C LYS A 171 -3.79 -10.32 -3.40
N HIS A 172 -2.77 -9.82 -2.71
CA HIS A 172 -2.08 -10.49 -1.60
C HIS A 172 -2.54 -10.02 -0.20
N LYS A 173 -3.86 -9.87 -0.02
CA LYS A 173 -4.52 -9.28 1.18
C LYS A 173 -4.05 -9.87 2.50
N ALA A 174 -3.89 -11.19 2.57
CA ALA A 174 -3.51 -11.89 3.80
C ALA A 174 -2.10 -11.48 4.27
N ILE A 175 -1.13 -11.39 3.35
CA ILE A 175 0.24 -10.99 3.69
C ILE A 175 0.27 -9.52 4.12
N VAL A 176 -0.39 -8.64 3.38
CA VAL A 176 -0.41 -7.20 3.73
C VAL A 176 -1.16 -6.98 5.05
N GLY A 177 -2.27 -7.68 5.25
CA GLY A 177 -3.07 -7.63 6.48
C GLY A 177 -2.29 -8.07 7.71
N ARG A 178 -1.59 -9.20 7.67
CA ARG A 178 -0.78 -9.65 8.83
C ARG A 178 0.34 -8.66 9.18
N ARG A 179 0.97 -8.03 8.18
CA ARG A 179 2.00 -7.00 8.37
C ARG A 179 1.39 -5.77 9.05
N CYS A 180 0.23 -5.33 8.57
CA CYS A 180 -0.54 -4.22 9.14
C CYS A 180 -0.93 -4.48 10.59
N PHE A 181 -1.58 -5.61 10.88
CA PHE A 181 -2.00 -5.94 12.24
C PHE A 181 -0.83 -6.10 13.20
N PHE A 182 0.27 -6.70 12.77
CA PHE A 182 1.47 -6.82 13.59
C PHE A 182 2.07 -5.44 13.95
N LEU A 183 2.19 -4.54 12.97
CA LEU A 183 2.69 -3.18 13.21
C LEU A 183 1.75 -2.37 14.11
N ILE A 184 0.44 -2.44 13.89
CA ILE A 184 -0.57 -1.80 14.77
C ILE A 184 -0.39 -2.34 16.20
N GLY A 185 -0.42 -3.66 16.39
CA GLY A 185 -0.30 -4.25 17.73
C GLY A 185 0.99 -3.84 18.45
N THR A 186 2.11 -3.79 17.74
CA THR A 186 3.41 -3.43 18.31
C THR A 186 3.49 -1.95 18.71
N LEU A 187 2.95 -1.05 17.87
CA LEU A 187 2.92 0.39 18.16
C LEU A 187 2.03 0.69 19.37
N TYR A 188 0.86 0.06 19.44
CA TYR A 188 -0.03 0.21 20.61
C TYR A 188 0.52 -0.48 21.87
N MET A 189 1.32 -1.55 21.72
CA MET A 189 2.07 -2.12 22.86
C MET A 189 3.09 -1.12 23.42
N TYR A 190 3.86 -0.45 22.55
CA TYR A 190 4.80 0.60 22.98
C TYR A 190 4.07 1.77 23.65
N ARG A 191 2.91 2.17 23.10
CA ARG A 191 2.03 3.16 23.72
C ARG A 191 1.66 2.77 25.16
N CYS A 192 1.16 1.55 25.36
CA CYS A 192 0.80 1.05 26.70
C CYS A 192 1.97 1.15 27.69
N ILE A 193 3.17 0.73 27.28
CA ILE A 193 4.36 0.74 28.14
C ILE A 193 4.72 2.18 28.52
N THR A 194 4.84 3.06 27.54
CA THR A 194 5.27 4.45 27.77
C THR A 194 4.27 5.25 28.61
N MET A 195 2.98 5.09 28.33
CA MET A 195 1.89 5.73 29.07
C MET A 195 1.77 5.21 30.51
N TYR A 196 2.04 3.92 30.74
CA TYR A 196 2.04 3.33 32.08
C TYR A 196 3.23 3.79 32.93
N ILE A 197 4.42 3.88 32.32
CA ILE A 197 5.65 4.29 33.00
C ILE A 197 5.61 5.78 33.35
N THR A 198 5.09 6.63 32.47
CA THR A 198 5.09 8.08 32.69
C THR A 198 3.75 8.68 32.36
N THR A 199 3.09 9.22 33.38
CA THR A 199 1.80 9.91 33.27
C THR A 199 2.04 11.41 33.27
N LEU A 200 1.81 12.07 32.12
CA LEU A 200 1.97 13.52 32.00
C LEU A 200 0.70 14.27 32.47
N PRO A 201 0.85 15.49 33.02
CA PRO A 201 -0.30 16.34 33.31
C PRO A 201 -0.95 16.83 32.01
N VAL A 202 -2.21 17.20 32.12
CA VAL A 202 -3.05 17.58 30.96
C VAL A 202 -2.46 18.82 30.26
N PRO A 203 -2.29 18.81 28.93
CA PRO A 203 -1.67 19.91 28.16
C PRO A 203 -2.50 21.20 28.15
N GLY A 204 -3.80 21.11 28.41
CA GLY A 204 -4.72 22.24 28.34
C GLY A 204 -5.65 22.38 29.55
N LYS A 205 -5.86 23.62 29.99
CA LYS A 205 -6.89 23.97 30.98
C LYS A 205 -8.31 23.70 30.46
N HIS A 206 -8.50 23.70 29.14
CA HIS A 206 -9.78 23.51 28.46
C HIS A 206 -10.33 22.07 28.48
N MET A 207 -9.52 21.06 28.77
CA MET A 207 -10.00 19.67 28.80
C MET A 207 -10.85 19.41 30.04
N VAL A 208 -12.09 18.99 29.90
CA VAL A 208 -12.89 18.57 31.06
C VAL A 208 -12.69 17.06 31.25
N CYS A 209 -12.05 16.68 32.36
CA CYS A 209 -11.84 15.27 32.69
C CYS A 209 -13.11 14.68 33.34
N ALA A 210 -13.43 13.43 33.02
CA ALA A 210 -14.45 12.64 33.69
C ALA A 210 -14.13 12.55 35.18
N PRO A 211 -15.15 12.44 36.06
CA PRO A 211 -14.90 12.19 37.46
C PRO A 211 -14.15 10.86 37.66
N LYS A 212 -13.19 10.86 38.58
CA LYS A 212 -12.44 9.67 39.01
C LYS A 212 -13.40 8.73 39.75
N LEU A 213 -13.53 7.49 39.28
CA LEU A 213 -14.35 6.46 39.94
C LEU A 213 -13.52 5.70 40.96
N TYR A 214 -13.33 6.28 42.14
CA TYR A 214 -12.73 5.57 43.26
C TYR A 214 -13.64 4.40 43.69
N ASN A 215 -13.10 3.18 43.74
CA ASN A 215 -13.74 1.95 44.24
C ASN A 215 -14.96 1.38 43.48
N ASN A 216 -15.42 1.98 42.37
CA ASN A 216 -16.56 1.48 41.58
C ASN A 216 -16.13 0.63 40.37
N SER A 217 -15.80 -0.65 40.59
CA SER A 217 -15.35 -1.59 39.55
C SER A 217 -16.31 -1.71 38.36
N THR A 218 -17.63 -1.72 38.61
CA THR A 218 -18.66 -1.80 37.56
C THR A 218 -18.65 -0.57 36.63
N GLY A 219 -18.43 0.62 37.19
CA GLY A 219 -18.37 1.86 36.41
C GLY A 219 -17.07 1.98 35.61
N LYS A 220 -15.95 1.43 36.11
CA LYS A 220 -14.70 1.31 35.33
C LYS A 220 -14.90 0.41 34.10
N ILE A 221 -15.58 -0.72 34.26
CA ILE A 221 -15.88 -1.66 33.17
C ILE A 221 -16.80 -1.01 32.12
N TRP A 222 -17.84 -0.29 32.55
CA TRP A 222 -18.76 0.38 31.62
C TRP A 222 -18.04 1.44 30.77
N ARG A 223 -17.11 2.18 31.39
CA ARG A 223 -16.26 3.16 30.72
C ARG A 223 -15.27 2.53 29.74
N ILE A 224 -14.69 1.39 30.08
CA ILE A 224 -13.87 0.58 29.14
C ILE A 224 -14.72 0.15 27.94
N LEU A 225 -15.93 -0.34 28.18
CA LEU A 225 -16.83 -0.80 27.13
C LEU A 225 -17.25 0.34 26.19
N GLN A 226 -17.50 1.54 26.73
CA GLN A 226 -17.82 2.74 25.97
C GLN A 226 -16.63 3.25 25.12
N LEU A 227 -15.40 3.15 25.64
CA LEU A 227 -14.19 3.47 24.88
C LEU A 227 -13.96 2.49 23.71
N ILE A 228 -14.20 1.20 23.96
CA ILE A 228 -14.10 0.15 22.94
C ILE A 228 -15.17 0.36 21.86
N SER A 229 -16.42 0.68 22.25
CA SER A 229 -17.50 0.91 21.28
C SER A 229 -17.30 2.17 20.45
N GLY A 230 -16.61 3.20 21.00
CA GLY A 230 -16.19 4.40 20.28
C GLY A 230 -14.93 4.22 19.42
N GLY A 231 -14.31 3.03 19.42
CA GLY A 231 -13.12 2.76 18.60
C GLY A 231 -11.90 3.61 18.93
N GLY A 232 -11.85 4.23 20.13
CA GLY A 232 -10.80 5.17 20.51
C GLY A 232 -10.89 6.54 19.83
N LEU A 233 -12.00 6.84 19.14
CA LEU A 233 -12.31 8.17 18.62
C LEU A 233 -12.97 9.01 19.70
N SER A 234 -12.67 10.28 19.63
CA SER A 234 -13.03 11.28 20.60
C SER A 234 -14.37 11.96 20.25
N MET A 235 -14.71 12.06 18.96
CA MET A 235 -16.04 12.49 18.47
C MET A 235 -17.21 11.68 19.06
N THR A 236 -17.00 10.47 19.57
CA THR A 236 -18.04 9.62 20.17
C THR A 236 -18.29 9.95 21.65
N GLY A 237 -17.75 11.05 22.17
CA GLY A 237 -17.94 11.49 23.56
C GLY A 237 -16.98 10.86 24.57
N SER A 238 -15.87 10.29 24.09
CA SER A 238 -14.84 9.64 24.93
C SER A 238 -13.75 10.61 25.45
N HIS A 239 -13.75 11.88 25.00
CA HIS A 239 -12.84 12.97 25.39
C HIS A 239 -12.70 13.24 26.90
N LEU A 240 -13.55 12.65 27.73
CA LEU A 240 -13.52 12.87 29.17
C LEU A 240 -12.34 12.09 29.83
N MET A 241 -11.64 11.22 29.12
CA MET A 241 -10.58 10.37 29.69
C MET A 241 -9.21 11.04 29.63
N CYS A 242 -8.86 11.77 30.69
CA CYS A 242 -7.54 12.39 30.83
C CYS A 242 -6.46 11.36 31.16
N GLY A 243 -5.29 11.42 30.50
CA GLY A 243 -4.12 10.60 30.83
C GLY A 243 -3.33 10.12 29.62
N ASP A 244 -3.93 10.19 28.44
CA ASP A 244 -3.36 9.74 27.17
C ASP A 244 -2.53 10.84 26.48
N PHE A 245 -1.53 11.40 27.18
CA PHE A 245 -0.74 12.55 26.71
C PHE A 245 0.72 12.19 26.36
N LEU A 246 1.06 10.91 26.37
CA LEU A 246 2.37 10.40 25.98
C LEU A 246 2.18 9.20 25.06
N TYR A 247 2.77 9.30 23.88
CA TYR A 247 2.61 8.43 22.70
C TYR A 247 1.23 8.54 22.02
N SER A 248 1.07 9.47 21.08
CA SER A 248 -0.17 9.89 20.44
C SER A 248 -0.69 8.87 19.44
N GLY A 249 -1.82 8.24 19.74
CA GLY A 249 -2.46 7.25 18.86
C GLY A 249 -3.00 7.85 17.56
N HIS A 250 -3.48 9.09 17.58
CA HIS A 250 -3.93 9.79 16.38
C HIS A 250 -2.78 10.00 15.40
N THR A 251 -1.61 10.39 15.91
CA THR A 251 -0.39 10.52 15.12
C THR A 251 0.03 9.17 14.55
N VAL A 252 0.02 8.10 15.36
CA VAL A 252 0.31 6.73 14.91
C VAL A 252 -0.64 6.30 13.80
N MET A 253 -1.95 6.49 13.97
CA MET A 253 -2.97 6.14 12.98
C MET A 253 -2.75 6.90 11.67
N LEU A 254 -2.64 8.22 11.71
CA LEU A 254 -2.45 9.07 10.52
C LEU A 254 -1.16 8.73 9.76
N THR A 255 -0.06 8.54 10.49
CA THR A 255 1.25 8.28 9.88
C THR A 255 1.33 6.86 9.34
N LEU A 256 0.87 5.86 10.10
CA LEU A 256 0.89 4.46 9.69
C LEU A 256 -0.02 4.20 8.49
N SER A 257 -1.24 4.76 8.48
CA SER A 257 -2.15 4.64 7.34
C SER A 257 -1.55 5.24 6.06
N PHE A 258 -0.93 6.43 6.15
CA PHE A 258 -0.23 7.02 5.02
C PHE A 258 0.94 6.16 4.52
N LEU A 259 1.77 5.65 5.43
CA LEU A 259 2.92 4.80 5.07
C LEU A 259 2.48 3.51 4.36
N PHE A 260 1.42 2.87 4.85
CA PHE A 260 0.84 1.69 4.21
C PHE A 260 0.25 2.00 2.83
N ILE A 261 -0.49 3.10 2.71
CA ILE A 261 -1.02 3.57 1.43
C ILE A 261 0.11 3.75 0.43
N LYS A 262 1.18 4.44 0.82
CA LYS A 262 2.34 4.74 -0.04
C LYS A 262 3.09 3.47 -0.46
N GLU A 263 3.35 2.55 0.47
CA GLU A 263 4.11 1.33 0.20
C GLU A 263 3.36 0.37 -0.75
N TYR A 264 2.05 0.22 -0.56
CA TYR A 264 1.24 -0.74 -1.32
C TYR A 264 0.45 -0.09 -2.47
N SER A 265 0.89 1.08 -2.95
CA SER A 265 0.27 1.80 -4.09
C SER A 265 1.27 1.95 -5.25
N PRO A 266 0.83 1.89 -6.53
CA PRO A 266 1.72 2.07 -7.67
C PRO A 266 2.38 3.45 -7.69
N ARG A 267 3.65 3.51 -8.11
CA ARG A 267 4.42 4.77 -8.19
C ARG A 267 3.83 5.81 -9.16
N TRP A 268 3.07 5.38 -10.17
CA TRP A 268 2.42 6.31 -11.11
C TRP A 268 1.30 7.12 -10.44
N MET A 269 0.69 6.63 -9.35
CA MET A 269 -0.37 7.32 -8.61
C MET A 269 0.18 8.40 -7.66
N TRP A 270 1.11 9.23 -8.14
CA TRP A 270 1.79 10.22 -7.33
C TRP A 270 0.84 11.27 -6.75
N TRP A 271 -0.18 11.70 -7.51
CA TRP A 271 -1.23 12.62 -7.03
C TRP A 271 -1.98 12.08 -5.80
N TYR A 272 -2.29 10.78 -5.81
CA TYR A 272 -2.93 10.11 -4.67
C TYR A 272 -2.01 10.08 -3.46
N HIS A 273 -0.71 9.83 -3.65
CA HIS A 273 0.27 9.87 -2.56
C HIS A 273 0.40 11.27 -1.96
N TRP A 274 0.43 12.31 -2.80
CA TRP A 274 0.44 13.70 -2.34
C TRP A 274 -0.82 14.06 -1.58
N GLY A 275 -2.01 13.70 -2.09
CA GLY A 275 -3.27 13.93 -1.39
C GLY A 275 -3.30 13.27 0.00
N CYS A 276 -2.92 11.99 0.09
CA CYS A 276 -2.83 11.28 1.37
C CYS A 276 -1.77 11.86 2.30
N TRP A 277 -0.64 12.33 1.75
CA TRP A 277 0.41 12.99 2.54
C TRP A 277 -0.08 14.30 3.14
N ILE A 278 -0.72 15.16 2.34
CA ILE A 278 -1.31 16.43 2.80
C ILE A 278 -2.35 16.16 3.89
N LEU A 279 -3.21 15.15 3.70
CA LEU A 279 -4.24 14.77 4.67
C LEU A 279 -3.62 14.34 6.01
N SER A 280 -2.58 13.50 5.96
CA SER A 280 -1.82 13.04 7.13
C SER A 280 -1.10 14.20 7.83
N ALA A 281 -0.37 15.02 7.07
CA ALA A 281 0.38 16.17 7.59
C ALA A 281 -0.54 17.22 8.22
N THR A 282 -1.67 17.53 7.58
CA THR A 282 -2.69 18.45 8.11
C THR A 282 -3.30 17.89 9.39
N GLY A 283 -3.64 16.59 9.41
CA GLY A 283 -4.15 15.94 10.63
C GLY A 283 -3.17 16.01 11.80
N VAL A 284 -1.88 15.75 11.56
CA VAL A 284 -0.83 15.83 12.59
C VAL A 284 -0.62 17.27 13.07
N PHE A 285 -0.63 18.24 12.17
CA PHE A 285 -0.52 19.66 12.54
C PHE A 285 -1.72 20.12 13.38
N CYS A 286 -2.94 19.74 12.98
CA CYS A 286 -4.17 20.06 13.71
C CYS A 286 -4.22 19.47 15.12
N ILE A 287 -3.54 18.33 15.39
CA ILE A 287 -3.39 17.79 16.75
C ILE A 287 -2.69 18.81 17.66
N LEU A 288 -1.58 19.39 17.17
CA LEU A 288 -0.79 20.36 17.92
C LEU A 288 -1.58 21.65 18.14
N VAL A 289 -2.24 22.15 17.09
CA VAL A 289 -3.06 23.37 17.14
C VAL A 289 -4.27 23.23 18.08
N ALA A 290 -4.81 22.03 18.25
CA ALA A 290 -5.88 21.79 19.20
C ALA A 290 -5.42 21.78 20.68
N HIS A 291 -4.11 21.70 20.92
CA HIS A 291 -3.48 21.56 22.24
C HIS A 291 -3.94 20.28 22.97
N GLU A 292 -4.22 19.22 22.20
CA GLU A 292 -4.72 17.94 22.72
C GLU A 292 -3.57 17.02 23.14
N HIS A 293 -2.42 17.12 22.45
CA HIS A 293 -1.19 16.40 22.77
C HIS A 293 -0.01 17.36 22.80
N TYR A 294 0.97 17.08 23.65
CA TYR A 294 2.25 17.79 23.64
C TYR A 294 2.99 17.58 22.30
N SER A 295 3.81 18.54 21.90
CA SER A 295 4.62 18.46 20.69
C SER A 295 5.61 17.30 20.72
N VAL A 296 6.22 17.04 21.89
CA VAL A 296 7.09 15.87 22.09
C VAL A 296 6.36 14.56 21.84
N ASP A 297 5.08 14.51 22.17
CA ASP A 297 4.27 13.31 22.00
C ASP A 297 4.13 12.97 20.51
N VAL A 298 3.75 13.97 19.71
CA VAL A 298 3.63 13.86 18.26
C VAL A 298 4.96 13.46 17.61
N VAL A 299 6.08 14.06 18.04
CA VAL A 299 7.41 13.76 17.50
C VAL A 299 7.82 12.31 17.80
N VAL A 300 7.65 11.86 19.05
CA VAL A 300 8.00 10.50 19.47
C VAL A 300 7.14 9.48 18.73
N ALA A 301 5.83 9.72 18.64
CA ALA A 301 4.89 8.86 17.90
C ALA A 301 5.26 8.74 16.42
N TYR A 302 5.55 9.86 15.76
CA TYR A 302 6.01 9.88 14.36
C TYR A 302 7.32 9.10 14.18
N TYR A 303 8.31 9.34 15.06
CA TYR A 303 9.61 8.70 14.98
C TYR A 303 9.50 7.18 15.14
N ILE A 304 8.84 6.69 16.20
CA ILE A 304 8.73 5.25 16.45
C ILE A 304 7.93 4.57 15.34
N THR A 305 6.85 5.20 14.86
CA THR A 305 6.02 4.64 13.78
C THR A 305 6.79 4.47 12.48
N THR A 306 7.48 5.53 12.03
CA THR A 306 8.28 5.49 10.79
C THR A 306 9.43 4.49 10.88
N ARG A 307 10.17 4.48 12.00
CA ARG A 307 11.29 3.54 12.20
C ARG A 307 10.85 2.10 12.23
N LEU A 308 9.79 1.77 12.97
CA LEU A 308 9.28 0.41 13.03
C LEU A 308 8.76 -0.03 11.64
N PHE A 309 8.05 0.84 10.93
CA PHE A 309 7.55 0.56 9.59
C PHE A 309 8.70 0.24 8.61
N TRP A 310 9.73 1.08 8.56
CA TRP A 310 10.87 0.88 7.66
C TRP A 310 11.69 -0.34 8.05
N TRP A 311 12.01 -0.56 9.33
CA TRP A 311 12.73 -1.75 9.76
C TRP A 311 12.01 -3.04 9.38
N TYR A 312 10.69 -3.06 9.57
CA TYR A 312 9.86 -4.19 9.19
C TYR A 312 9.88 -4.44 7.68
N HIS A 313 9.64 -3.41 6.86
CA HIS A 313 9.57 -3.56 5.41
C HIS A 313 10.93 -3.82 4.77
N THR A 314 12.01 -3.24 5.29
CA THR A 314 13.38 -3.54 4.84
C THR A 314 13.70 -5.02 5.07
N MET A 315 13.41 -5.57 6.25
CA MET A 315 13.62 -7.01 6.49
C MET A 315 12.68 -7.91 5.69
N ALA A 316 11.48 -7.43 5.37
CA ALA A 316 10.49 -8.19 4.61
C ALA A 316 10.79 -8.23 3.10
N ASN A 317 11.39 -7.16 2.57
CA ASN A 317 11.68 -7.00 1.14
C ASN A 317 13.07 -7.53 0.77
N GLU A 318 14.04 -7.48 1.69
CA GLU A 318 15.41 -7.91 1.40
C GLU A 318 15.71 -9.32 1.94
N HIS A 319 15.85 -10.29 1.03
CA HIS A 319 16.07 -11.69 1.41
C HIS A 319 17.48 -11.94 1.96
N ALA A 320 18.48 -11.19 1.49
CA ALA A 320 19.86 -11.31 1.97
C ALA A 320 19.94 -10.97 3.46
N LEU A 321 19.32 -9.86 3.87
CA LEU A 321 19.26 -9.40 5.26
C LEU A 321 18.54 -10.38 6.20
N ARG A 322 17.63 -11.19 5.66
CA ARG A 322 16.85 -12.14 6.45
C ARG A 322 17.57 -13.45 6.74
N ARG A 323 18.44 -13.90 5.83
CA ARG A 323 19.20 -15.15 5.95
C ARG A 323 20.50 -14.98 6.71
N ASP A 324 21.07 -13.77 6.70
CA ASP A 324 22.31 -13.49 7.41
C ASP A 324 22.12 -13.51 8.94
N PRO A 325 22.74 -14.46 9.67
CA PRO A 325 22.68 -14.51 11.14
C PRO A 325 23.40 -13.33 11.82
N ASN A 326 24.27 -12.61 11.10
CA ASN A 326 25.05 -11.49 11.64
C ASN A 326 24.36 -10.13 11.47
N ASN A 327 23.20 -10.06 10.82
CA ASN A 327 22.50 -8.81 10.61
C ASN A 327 21.93 -8.23 11.93
N LEU A 328 22.26 -6.97 12.23
CA LEU A 328 21.82 -6.24 13.42
C LEU A 328 20.30 -6.16 13.54
N LEU A 329 19.56 -6.08 12.43
CA LEU A 329 18.09 -6.01 12.46
C LEU A 329 17.44 -7.30 13.01
N THR A 330 18.14 -8.44 12.92
CA THR A 330 17.68 -9.71 13.51
C THR A 330 17.77 -9.74 15.03
N ARG A 331 18.48 -8.80 15.66
CA ARG A 331 18.58 -8.67 17.12
C ARG A 331 17.37 -7.97 17.76
N THR A 332 16.40 -7.52 16.95
CA THR A 332 15.17 -6.94 17.46
C THR A 332 14.36 -7.97 18.25
N TRP A 333 13.76 -7.57 19.38
CA TRP A 333 13.02 -8.47 20.27
C TRP A 333 11.84 -9.18 19.57
N TRP A 334 11.28 -8.53 18.56
CA TRP A 334 10.15 -9.04 17.77
C TRP A 334 10.55 -9.88 16.56
N ASN A 335 11.86 -10.07 16.31
CA ASN A 335 12.36 -10.90 15.21
C ASN A 335 11.80 -12.35 15.21
N PRO A 336 11.60 -13.04 16.34
CA PRO A 336 10.98 -14.37 16.34
C PRO A 336 9.56 -14.36 15.74
N ILE A 337 8.75 -13.34 16.09
CA ILE A 337 7.39 -13.15 15.56
C ILE A 337 7.47 -12.83 14.07
N PHE A 338 8.38 -11.94 13.67
CA PHE A 338 8.61 -11.61 12.26
C PHE A 338 8.98 -12.86 11.44
N ARG A 339 9.92 -13.68 11.93
CA ARG A 339 10.32 -14.93 11.25
C ARG A 339 9.16 -15.89 11.09
N PHE A 340 8.29 -15.99 12.09
CA PHE A 340 7.06 -16.79 12.02
C PHE A 340 6.09 -16.27 10.95
N LEU A 341 5.78 -14.96 10.97
CA LEU A 341 4.84 -14.34 10.05
C LEU A 341 5.33 -14.43 8.60
N GLU A 342 6.58 -14.09 8.34
CA GLU A 342 7.12 -14.02 6.99
C GLU A 342 7.70 -15.35 6.50
N LYS A 343 7.70 -16.46 7.29
CA LYS A 343 8.42 -17.73 6.98
C LYS A 343 8.25 -18.21 5.53
N ASN A 344 7.03 -18.09 5.00
CA ASN A 344 6.64 -18.63 3.70
C ASN A 344 6.56 -17.55 2.60
N VAL A 345 7.05 -16.34 2.87
CA VAL A 345 7.18 -15.26 1.88
C VAL A 345 8.63 -15.17 1.45
N GLN A 346 8.89 -15.71 0.26
CA GLN A 346 10.23 -15.86 -0.32
C GLN A 346 10.53 -14.84 -1.42
N THR A 347 9.58 -13.94 -1.73
CA THR A 347 9.76 -12.85 -2.71
C THR A 347 9.11 -11.58 -2.20
N VAL A 348 9.59 -10.43 -2.68
CA VAL A 348 8.95 -9.12 -2.51
C VAL A 348 7.50 -9.23 -2.99
N VAL A 349 6.56 -8.75 -2.18
CA VAL A 349 5.13 -8.83 -2.51
C VAL A 349 4.84 -7.91 -3.70
N PRO A 350 4.45 -8.44 -4.87
CA PRO A 350 4.17 -7.59 -6.03
C PRO A 350 2.88 -6.80 -5.79
N ILE A 351 2.89 -5.53 -6.17
CA ILE A 351 1.73 -4.64 -6.09
C ILE A 351 0.80 -4.99 -7.27
N GLU A 352 -0.06 -5.98 -7.06
CA GLU A 352 -1.10 -6.38 -8.01
C GLU A 352 -2.49 -6.13 -7.41
N PHE A 353 -3.33 -5.41 -8.15
CA PHE A 353 -4.73 -5.20 -7.79
C PHE A 353 -5.63 -6.24 -8.45
N SER A 354 -6.54 -6.80 -7.66
CA SER A 354 -7.60 -7.70 -8.09
C SER A 354 -8.94 -7.17 -7.60
N TRP A 355 -9.93 -7.15 -8.49
CA TRP A 355 -11.30 -6.81 -8.09
C TRP A 355 -11.77 -7.78 -6.99
N PRO A 356 -12.39 -7.29 -5.91
CA PRO A 356 -12.84 -8.13 -4.79
C PRO A 356 -13.99 -9.06 -5.20
N ILE A 357 -14.73 -8.69 -6.25
CA ILE A 357 -15.78 -9.49 -6.87
C ILE A 357 -15.16 -10.13 -8.12
N ASN A 358 -15.16 -11.45 -8.18
CA ASN A 358 -14.89 -12.15 -9.43
C ASN A 358 -16.01 -11.77 -10.41
N LEU A 359 -15.79 -10.76 -11.26
CA LEU A 359 -16.67 -10.59 -12.42
C LEU A 359 -16.64 -11.91 -13.20
N PRO A 360 -17.80 -12.43 -13.62
CA PRO A 360 -17.86 -13.66 -14.41
C PRO A 360 -16.90 -13.53 -15.60
N SER A 361 -16.12 -14.58 -15.79
CA SER A 361 -14.89 -14.68 -16.59
C SER A 361 -15.09 -14.58 -18.11
N SER A 362 -16.00 -13.73 -18.58
CA SER A 362 -16.29 -13.56 -20.00
C SER A 362 -15.44 -12.46 -20.66
N CYS A 363 -14.77 -11.58 -19.90
CA CYS A 363 -14.12 -10.39 -20.47
C CYS A 363 -12.69 -10.11 -19.99
N ARG A 364 -11.90 -11.13 -19.65
CA ARG A 364 -10.49 -10.93 -19.25
C ARG A 364 -9.53 -11.91 -19.92
N GLN A 365 -9.53 -11.94 -21.25
CA GLN A 365 -8.32 -12.37 -21.98
C GLN A 365 -7.31 -11.23 -21.90
N ARG A 366 -6.29 -11.45 -21.07
CA ARG A 366 -5.16 -10.54 -20.87
C ARG A 366 -4.17 -10.77 -22.00
N TYR A 367 -4.35 -10.08 -23.13
CA TYR A 367 -3.36 -10.05 -24.20
C TYR A 367 -2.21 -9.11 -23.80
N LYS A 368 -0.98 -9.60 -23.89
CA LYS A 368 0.23 -8.77 -23.81
C LYS A 368 0.83 -8.82 -25.21
N MET A 369 0.75 -7.72 -25.96
CA MET A 369 1.42 -7.63 -27.26
C MET A 369 2.93 -7.54 -27.01
N VAL A 370 3.67 -8.47 -27.62
CA VAL A 370 5.12 -8.38 -27.75
C VAL A 370 5.36 -7.89 -29.17
N GLU A 371 6.03 -6.75 -29.29
CA GLU A 371 6.45 -6.18 -30.56
C GLU A 371 7.57 -7.09 -31.10
N GLY A 372 7.25 -7.90 -32.12
CA GLY A 372 8.23 -8.72 -32.82
C GLY A 372 9.14 -7.80 -33.62
N GLY A 373 10.46 -7.97 -33.43
CA GLY A 373 11.46 -7.29 -34.23
C GLY A 373 11.18 -7.47 -35.72
N ARG A 374 11.23 -6.36 -36.45
CA ARG A 374 11.12 -6.31 -37.89
C ARG A 374 12.46 -6.74 -38.46
N ASP A 375 12.52 -7.99 -38.94
CA ASP A 375 13.63 -8.44 -39.78
C ASP A 375 13.48 -7.76 -41.14
N GLU A 376 14.31 -6.75 -41.41
CA GLU A 376 14.63 -6.24 -42.76
C GLU A 376 16.16 -6.13 -42.90
#